data_AF-A0A3M1A0K0-F1
#
_entry.id   AF-A0A3M1A0K0-F1
#
_cell.length_a   1.000
_cell.length_b   1.000
_cell.length_c   1.000
_cell.angle_alpha   90.00
_cell.angle_beta   90.00
_cell.angle_gamma   90.00
#
_symmetry.space_group_name_H-M   'P 1'
#
loop_
_entity.id
_entity.type
_entity.pdbx_description
1 polymer ?
#
loop_
_entity_poly.entity_id
_entity_poly.type
_entity_poly.pdbx_seq_one_letter_code
_entity_poly.pdbx_strand_id
1 'polypeptide(L)'
;VPAMIYLLGMPTKVVVGTSLFQIIFVTGFTTLMHATTNYTVDMALALILLTGGVIGAQIGTRLGAYLKAEQLRILLAVMVLAVCGKLALDLLLTPGEPYSIASAGGHA
;
A
#
# COMPACT_ATOMS: atom_id res chain seq x y z
N VAL A 1 -5.86 -8.92 4.00
CA VAL A 1 -4.95 -9.81 4.77
C VAL A 1 -5.38 -9.99 6.24
N PRO A 2 -5.58 -8.94 7.08
CA PRO A 2 -5.88 -9.13 8.51
C PRO A 2 -7.20 -9.86 8.78
N ALA A 3 -8.27 -9.48 8.08
CA ALA A 3 -9.58 -10.15 8.17
C ALA A 3 -9.48 -11.66 7.87
N MET A 4 -8.64 -12.04 6.92
CA MET A 4 -8.45 -13.45 6.54
C MET A 4 -7.75 -14.28 7.63
N ILE A 5 -6.86 -13.66 8.40
CA ILE A 5 -6.13 -14.30 9.50
C ILE A 5 -7.01 -14.36 10.75
N TYR A 6 -7.68 -13.26 11.10
CA TYR A 6 -8.40 -13.12 12.37
C TYR A 6 -9.86 -13.59 12.31
N LEU A 7 -10.56 -13.38 11.19
CA LEU A 7 -11.98 -13.75 11.06
C LEU A 7 -12.16 -15.15 10.47
N LEU A 8 -11.39 -15.51 9.43
CA LEU A 8 -11.51 -16.82 8.77
C LEU A 8 -10.59 -17.90 9.37
N GLY A 9 -9.74 -17.56 10.35
CA GLY A 9 -8.88 -18.52 11.06
C GLY A 9 -7.90 -19.29 10.17
N MET A 10 -7.65 -18.83 8.93
CA MET A 10 -6.81 -19.56 7.98
C MET A 10 -5.33 -19.48 8.37
N PRO A 11 -4.55 -20.55 8.11
CA PRO A 11 -3.13 -20.58 8.43
C PRO A 11 -2.40 -19.44 7.72
N THR A 12 -1.61 -18.67 8.47
CA THR A 12 -0.90 -17.48 8.00
C THR A 12 -0.03 -17.73 6.77
N LYS A 13 0.53 -18.94 6.64
CA LYS A 13 1.36 -19.33 5.49
C LYS A 13 0.59 -19.31 4.16
N VAL A 14 -0.68 -19.72 4.19
CA VAL A 14 -1.52 -19.78 2.97
C VAL A 14 -2.01 -18.39 2.59
N VAL A 15 -2.43 -17.60 3.58
CA VAL A 15 -2.94 -16.23 3.38
C VAL A 15 -1.90 -15.30 2.76
N VAL A 16 -0.64 -15.40 3.19
CA VAL A 16 0.44 -14.57 2.65
C VAL A 16 0.70 -14.92 1.18
N GLY A 17 0.70 -16.21 0.82
CA GLY A 17 0.90 -16.64 -0.56
C GLY A 17 -0.22 -16.20 -1.51
N THR A 18 -1.49 -16.41 -1.12
CA THR A 18 -2.64 -16.08 -1.97
C THR A 18 -2.78 -14.58 -2.21
N SER A 19 -2.54 -13.77 -1.17
CA SER A 19 -2.59 -12.31 -1.30
C SER A 19 -1.43 -11.74 -2.13
N LEU A 20 -0.21 -12.28 -2.01
CA LEU A 20 0.92 -11.83 -2.82
C LEU A 20 0.65 -12.09 -4.31
N PHE A 21 0.16 -13.29 -4.65
CA PHE A 21 -0.24 -13.63 -6.01
C PHE A 21 -1.28 -12.63 -6.54
N GLN A 22 -2.36 -12.41 -5.79
CA GLN A 22 -3.41 -11.46 -6.15
C GLN A 22 -2.86 -10.04 -6.37
N ILE A 23 -2.01 -9.54 -5.47
CA ILE A 23 -1.44 -8.18 -5.54
C ILE A 23 -0.61 -8.00 -6.81
N ILE A 24 0.19 -8.98 -7.22
CA ILE A 24 1.01 -8.89 -8.44
C ILE A 24 0.14 -8.65 -9.68
N PHE A 25 -0.94 -9.42 -9.85
CA PHE A 25 -1.84 -9.24 -11.00
C PHE A 25 -2.63 -7.95 -10.94
N VAL A 26 -3.19 -7.62 -9.76
CA VAL A 26 -3.96 -6.38 -9.57
C VAL A 26 -3.10 -5.16 -9.85
N THR A 27 -1.94 -5.04 -9.18
CA THR A 27 -1.06 -3.89 -9.34
C THR A 27 -0.46 -3.82 -10.74
N GLY A 28 -0.10 -4.96 -11.35
CA GLY A 28 0.41 -5.00 -12.73
C GLY A 28 -0.62 -4.49 -13.73
N PHE A 29 -1.86 -4.95 -13.64
CA PHE A 29 -2.94 -4.48 -14.50
C PHE A 29 -3.29 -3.01 -14.26
N THR A 30 -3.38 -2.58 -13.00
CA THR A 30 -3.60 -1.16 -12.65
C THR A 30 -2.50 -0.28 -13.23
N THR A 31 -1.24 -0.70 -13.13
CA THR A 31 -0.08 0.06 -13.65
C THR A 31 -0.12 0.14 -15.17
N LEU A 32 -0.42 -0.97 -15.86
CA LEU A 32 -0.58 -0.99 -17.31
C LEU A 32 -1.67 -0.02 -17.76
N MET A 33 -2.84 -0.07 -17.12
CA MET A 33 -3.96 0.83 -17.41
C MET A 33 -3.62 2.30 -17.15
N HIS A 34 -2.84 2.60 -16.12
CA HIS A 34 -2.36 3.95 -15.87
C HIS A 34 -1.37 4.43 -16.94
N ALA A 35 -0.46 3.56 -17.36
CA ALA A 35 0.53 3.85 -18.39
C ALA A 35 -0.12 4.09 -19.76
N THR A 36 -1.13 3.29 -20.14
CA THR A 36 -1.76 3.37 -21.46
C THR A 36 -2.83 4.45 -21.58
N THR A 37 -3.63 4.65 -20.52
CA THR A 37 -4.81 5.54 -20.59
C THR A 37 -4.48 6.96 -20.15
N ASN A 38 -3.61 7.13 -19.15
CA ASN A 38 -3.34 8.44 -18.57
C ASN A 38 -1.97 9.00 -18.96
N TYR A 39 -1.07 8.21 -19.57
CA TYR A 39 0.32 8.59 -19.89
C TYR A 39 1.09 9.22 -18.71
N THR A 40 0.61 9.06 -17.47
CA THR A 40 1.14 9.71 -16.25
C THR A 40 2.26 8.92 -15.59
N VAL A 41 2.69 7.80 -16.18
CA VAL A 41 3.76 6.99 -15.61
C VAL A 41 5.11 7.56 -16.01
N ASP A 42 5.69 8.36 -15.12
CA ASP A 42 7.08 8.78 -15.21
C ASP A 42 7.99 7.58 -14.97
N MET A 43 8.68 7.15 -16.04
CA MET A 43 9.49 5.94 -16.02
C MET A 43 10.77 6.10 -15.19
N ALA A 44 11.26 7.33 -14.99
CA ALA A 44 12.39 7.59 -14.10
C ALA A 44 11.98 7.44 -12.64
N LEU A 45 10.85 8.04 -12.24
CA LEU A 45 10.30 7.87 -10.89
C LEU A 45 9.90 6.41 -10.62
N ALA A 46 9.31 5.74 -11.60
CA ALA A 46 8.96 4.34 -11.49
C ALA A 46 10.19 3.47 -11.19
N LEU A 47 11.32 3.68 -11.88
CA LEU A 47 12.57 2.95 -11.63
C LEU A 47 13.15 3.22 -10.23
N ILE A 48 13.12 4.47 -9.77
CA ILE A 48 13.60 4.84 -8.44
C ILE A 48 12.73 4.19 -7.36
N LEU A 49 11.40 4.20 -7.53
CA LEU A 49 10.47 3.55 -6.60
C LEU A 49 10.60 2.03 -6.62
N LEU A 50 10.81 1.42 -7.79
CA LEU A 50 11.00 -0.03 -7.92
C LEU A 50 12.27 -0.47 -7.19
N THR A 51 13.38 0.22 -7.43
CA THR A 51 14.67 -0.11 -6.81
C THR A 51 14.62 0.10 -5.29
N GLY A 52 14.13 1.25 -4.82
CA GLY A 52 13.96 1.52 -3.39
C GLY A 52 12.99 0.54 -2.71
N GLY A 53 11.88 0.23 -3.37
CA GLY A 53 10.87 -0.72 -2.89
C GLY A 53 11.39 -2.15 -2.77
N VAL A 54 12.13 -2.64 -3.78
CA VAL A 54 12.72 -3.99 -3.75
C VAL A 54 13.77 -4.11 -2.65
N ILE A 55 14.68 -3.13 -2.54
CA ILE A 55 15.71 -3.13 -1.49
C ILE A 55 15.07 -3.08 -0.11
N GLY A 56 14.11 -2.18 0.09
CA GLY A 56 13.36 -2.05 1.35
C GLY A 56 12.59 -3.32 1.72
N ALA A 57 11.91 -3.94 0.76
CA ALA A 57 11.16 -5.18 0.98
C ALA A 57 12.08 -6.36 1.34
N GLN A 58 13.25 -6.47 0.70
CA GLN A 58 14.22 -7.51 1.05
C GLN A 58 14.78 -7.33 2.47
N ILE A 59 15.13 -6.10 2.85
CA ILE A 59 15.61 -5.81 4.21
C ILE A 59 14.49 -6.06 5.23
N GLY A 60 13.28 -5.57 4.95
CA GLY A 60 12.12 -5.73 5.82
C GLY A 60 11.72 -7.20 6.03
N THR A 61 11.76 -8.03 4.99
CA THR A 61 11.48 -9.47 5.11
C THR A 61 12.56 -10.20 5.92
N ARG A 62 13.83 -9.87 5.72
CA ARG A 62 14.92 -10.43 6.54
C ARG A 62 14.77 -10.04 8.00
N LEU A 63 14.57 -8.76 8.29
CA LEU A 63 14.40 -8.29 9.67
C LEU A 63 13.14 -8.89 10.32
N GLY A 64 12.04 -8.95 9.57
CA GLY A 64 10.79 -9.56 10.02
C GLY A 64 10.89 -11.06 10.30
N ALA A 65 11.77 -11.78 9.60
CA ALA A 65 12.01 -13.21 9.84
C ALA A 65 12.73 -13.49 11.18
N TYR A 66 13.47 -12.51 11.72
CA TYR A 66 14.10 -12.62 13.05
C TYR A 66 13.13 -12.34 14.21
N LEU A 67 11.94 -11.80 13.94
CA LEU A 67 10.94 -11.48 14.94
C LEU A 67 9.96 -12.65 15.14
N LYS A 68 9.48 -12.85 16.38
CA LYS A 68 8.42 -13.82 16.63
C LYS A 68 7.13 -13.37 15.95
N ALA A 69 6.34 -14.32 15.43
CA ALA A 69 5.09 -14.03 14.72
C ALA A 69 4.12 -13.15 15.53
N GLU A 70 4.10 -13.29 16.86
CA GLU A 70 3.30 -12.45 17.76
C GLU A 70 3.79 -11.00 17.80
N GLN A 71 5.10 -10.77 17.90
CA GLN A 71 5.68 -9.43 17.88
C GLN A 71 5.42 -8.74 16.54
N LEU A 72 5.52 -9.48 15.43
CA LEU A 72 5.22 -8.95 14.10
C LEU A 72 3.74 -8.54 13.97
N ARG A 73 2.81 -9.31 14.56
CA ARG A 73 1.39 -8.96 14.60
C ARG A 73 1.11 -7.70 15.42
N ILE A 74 1.74 -7.56 16.59
CA ILE A 74 1.61 -6.37 17.43
C ILE A 74 2.18 -5.14 16.71
N LEU A 75 3.35 -5.26 16.08
CA LEU A 75 3.96 -4.17 15.32
C LEU A 75 3.06 -3.71 14.16
N LEU A 76 2.47 -4.65 13.42
CA LEU A 76 1.50 -4.36 12.36
C LEU A 76 0.28 -3.61 12.95
N ALA A 77 -0.28 -4.10 14.06
CA ALA A 77 -1.43 -3.47 14.70
C ALA A 77 -1.14 -2.03 15.12
N VAL A 78 0.01 -1.77 15.75
CA VAL A 78 0.44 -0.43 16.17
C VAL A 78 0.64 0.49 14.96
N MET A 79 1.28 0.01 13.89
CA MET A 79 1.44 0.77 12.65
C MET A 79 0.09 1.14 12.04
N VAL A 80 -0.86 0.21 11.96
CA VAL A 80 -2.21 0.49 11.44
C VAL A 80 -2.94 1.50 12.31
N LEU A 81 -2.90 1.36 13.64
CA LEU A 81 -3.51 2.32 14.56
C LEU A 81 -2.90 3.72 14.40
N ALA A 82 -1.57 3.82 14.23
CA ALA A 82 -0.91 5.09 13.97
C ALA A 82 -1.36 5.74 12.66
N VAL A 83 -1.49 4.96 11.58
CA VAL A 83 -2.00 5.45 10.28
C VAL A 83 -3.45 5.90 10.40
N CYS A 84 -4.30 5.12 11.07
CA CYS A 84 -5.70 5.51 11.33
C CYS A 84 -5.77 6.80 12.16
N GLY A 85 -4.92 6.94 13.18
CA GLY A 85 -4.80 8.16 13.96
C GLY A 85 -4.38 9.35 13.10
N LYS A 86 -3.37 9.19 12.24
CA LYS A 86 -2.93 10.23 11.30
C LYS A 86 -4.04 10.65 10.34
N LEU A 87 -4.77 9.69 9.77
CA LEU A 87 -5.91 9.99 8.89
C LEU A 87 -7.04 10.69 9.63
N ALA A 88 -7.35 10.27 10.86
CA ALA A 88 -8.37 10.93 11.69
C ALA A 88 -7.95 12.36 12.04
N LEU A 89 -6.67 12.59 12.35
CA LEU A 89 -6.11 13.92 12.59
C LEU A 89 -6.10 14.77 11.31
N ASP A 90 -5.73 14.22 10.16
CA ASP A 90 -5.81 14.93 8.86
C ASP A 90 -7.25 15.33 8.52
N LEU A 91 -8.24 14.58 8.98
CA LEU A 91 -9.66 14.89 8.79
C LEU A 91 -10.21 15.89 9.82
N LEU A 92 -9.65 15.92 11.05
CA LEU A 92 -10.10 16.79 12.14
C LEU A 92 -9.37 18.13 12.17
N LEU A 93 -8.10 18.14 11.77
CA LEU A 93 -7.29 19.34 11.56
C LEU A 93 -7.66 19.94 10.20
N THR A 94 -7.77 21.28 10.15
CA THR A 94 -8.17 22.02 8.96
C THR A 94 -7.41 21.52 7.71
N PRO A 95 -8.12 21.04 6.68
CA PRO A 95 -7.48 20.67 5.42
C PRO A 95 -6.73 21.90 4.88
N GLY A 96 -5.43 21.76 4.63
CA GLY A 96 -4.58 22.85 4.13
C GLY A 96 -4.92 23.32 2.70
N GLU A 97 -5.88 22.68 2.03
CA GLU A 97 -6.31 22.98 0.67
C GLU A 97 -7.85 23.11 0.64
N PRO A 98 -8.42 24.32 0.87
CA PRO A 98 -9.86 24.49 1.00
C PRO A 98 -10.63 24.43 -0.33
N TYR A 99 -10.01 24.29 -1.51
CA TYR A 99 -10.76 24.30 -2.77
C TYR A 99 -9.97 23.68 -3.94
N SER A 100 -10.18 22.39 -4.22
CA SER A 100 -9.98 21.87 -5.58
C SER A 100 -11.35 21.83 -6.25
N ILE A 101 -11.76 22.96 -6.82
CA ILE A 101 -12.73 22.94 -7.91
C ILE A 101 -12.08 22.10 -8.99
N ALA A 102 -12.67 20.94 -9.26
CA ALA A 102 -12.54 20.31 -10.55
C ALA A 102 -12.81 21.40 -11.60
N SER A 103 -11.76 21.86 -12.27
CA SER A 103 -11.89 22.69 -13.45
C SER A 103 -12.59 21.83 -14.49
N ALA A 104 -13.91 21.96 -14.54
CA ALA A 104 -14.70 21.72 -15.73
C ALA A 104 -14.18 22.69 -16.80
N GLY A 105 -13.11 22.27 -17.50
CA GLY A 105 -12.49 22.99 -18.59
C GLY A 105 -12.53 22.13 -19.83
N GLY A 106 -13.61 22.24 -20.60
CA GLY A 106 -13.67 21.70 -21.95
C GLY A 106 -12.64 22.40 -22.84
N HIS A 107 -12.01 21.63 -23.72
CA HIS A 107 -11.41 22.15 -24.93
C HIS A 107 -11.74 21.19 -26.08
N ALA A 108 -12.18 21.83 -27.16
CA ALA A 108 -12.82 21.32 -28.36
C ALA A 108 -11.94 20.39 -29.20
#